data_AF-A0A9N9FZ69-F1
#
_entry.id   AF-A0A9N9FZ69-F1
#
_cell.length_a   1.000
_cell.length_b   1.000
_cell.length_c   1.000
_cell.angle_alpha   90.00
_cell.angle_beta   90.00
_cell.angle_gamma   90.00
#
_symmetry.space_group_name_H-M   'P 1'
#
loop_
_entity.id
_entity.type
_entity.pdbx_description
1 polymer ?
#
loop_
_entity_poly.entity_id
_entity_poly.type
_entity_poly.pdbx_seq_one_letter_code
_entity_poly.pdbx_strand_id
1 'polypeptide(L)'
;MDTEIDDENIIINIFPNYEKAVKELLTDLETETFFIDMHLVIRKFLQTTNSHKSEMIEYLSTCQHPQNQVILGALYLEGGEKEKSLQIFKKAAELNDPFAQHMLGDYYSSKSYNPDAAFYWRQRAASQRFPPSYFTLARHYRYGKGVKMNKVNSFQLSLKAIDGGYLGASMDLALAHLYGVGTIRDMHKAIYYLLRMSNINNFTYGIIENIFTQTDLDIIFLLQY
;
A
#
# COMPACT_ATOMS: atom_id res chain seq x y z
N MET A 1 -29.51 -29.38 22.28
CA MET A 1 -28.58 -28.68 23.17
C MET A 1 -27.61 -27.99 22.24
N ASP A 2 -28.11 -26.93 21.60
CA ASP A 2 -27.41 -26.15 20.59
C ASP A 2 -27.23 -24.76 21.17
N THR A 3 -26.01 -24.45 21.59
CA THR A 3 -25.63 -23.08 21.94
C THR A 3 -25.26 -22.37 20.65
N GLU A 4 -26.26 -21.77 19.99
CA GLU A 4 -26.01 -20.64 19.11
C GLU A 4 -25.32 -19.56 19.94
N ILE A 5 -24.05 -19.30 19.62
CA ILE A 5 -23.34 -18.12 20.09
C ILE A 5 -23.98 -16.96 19.34
N ASP A 6 -24.71 -16.15 20.10
CA ASP A 6 -25.44 -14.99 19.64
C ASP A 6 -24.45 -13.89 19.18
N ASP A 7 -24.17 -13.87 17.87
CA ASP A 7 -23.22 -12.95 17.21
C ASP A 7 -23.57 -11.47 17.43
N GLU A 8 -24.80 -11.13 17.84
CA GLU A 8 -25.20 -9.76 18.19
C GLU A 8 -24.57 -9.29 19.52
N ASN A 9 -24.26 -10.19 20.44
CA ASN A 9 -23.71 -9.86 21.76
C ASN A 9 -22.18 -9.65 21.78
N ILE A 10 -21.47 -10.04 20.70
CA ILE A 10 -20.05 -9.70 20.51
C ILE A 10 -19.90 -8.31 19.86
N ILE A 11 -20.91 -7.87 19.10
CA ILE A 11 -20.92 -6.58 18.38
C ILE A 11 -21.18 -5.40 19.34
N ILE A 12 -21.91 -5.61 20.44
CA ILE A 12 -22.27 -4.56 21.41
C ILE A 12 -21.12 -4.21 22.39
N ASN A 13 -20.09 -5.06 22.52
CA ASN A 13 -19.12 -4.93 23.63
C ASN A 13 -17.74 -4.34 23.27
N ILE A 14 -17.55 -3.81 22.05
CA ILE A 14 -16.22 -3.29 21.63
C ILE A 14 -16.15 -1.75 21.61
N PHE A 15 -17.26 -1.01 21.64
CA PHE A 15 -17.20 0.46 21.62
C PHE A 15 -18.26 1.17 22.47
N PRO A 16 -18.16 1.15 23.82
CA PRO A 16 -18.96 2.04 24.67
C PRO A 16 -18.51 3.51 24.58
N ASN A 17 -17.40 3.82 23.89
CA ASN A 17 -16.95 5.19 23.63
C ASN A 17 -16.28 5.28 22.26
N TYR A 18 -17.11 5.42 21.22
CA TYR A 18 -16.70 5.58 19.83
C TYR A 18 -15.74 6.77 19.62
N GLU A 19 -15.98 7.89 20.31
CA GLU A 19 -15.10 9.07 20.29
C GLU A 19 -13.70 8.74 20.84
N LYS A 20 -13.62 7.92 21.90
CA LYS A 20 -12.36 7.46 22.47
C LYS A 20 -11.64 6.49 21.51
N ALA A 21 -12.36 5.60 20.83
CA ALA A 21 -11.76 4.64 19.90
C ALA A 21 -11.27 5.27 18.61
N VAL A 22 -12.00 6.26 18.06
CA VAL A 22 -11.52 7.08 16.94
C VAL A 22 -10.31 7.89 17.39
N LYS A 23 -10.34 8.47 18.60
CA LYS A 23 -9.21 9.22 19.17
C LYS A 23 -7.98 8.34 19.45
N GLU A 24 -8.17 7.12 19.94
CA GLU A 24 -7.13 6.10 20.17
C GLU A 24 -6.53 5.61 18.85
N LEU A 25 -7.38 5.26 17.87
CA LEU A 25 -6.95 4.89 16.52
C LEU A 25 -6.16 6.02 15.86
N LEU A 26 -6.57 7.28 16.08
CA LEU A 26 -5.89 8.47 15.55
C LEU A 26 -4.60 8.83 16.33
N THR A 27 -4.53 8.57 17.65
CA THR A 27 -3.30 8.77 18.45
C THR A 27 -2.24 7.70 18.17
N ASP A 28 -2.64 6.48 17.78
CA ASP A 28 -1.70 5.43 17.38
C ASP A 28 -1.05 5.70 16.00
N LEU A 29 -1.63 6.60 15.18
CA LEU A 29 -1.09 7.01 13.87
C LEU A 29 0.20 7.87 13.98
N GLU A 30 0.69 8.11 15.18
CA GLU A 30 1.94 8.86 15.45
C GLU A 30 3.21 7.99 15.33
N THR A 31 3.09 6.67 15.12
CA THR A 31 4.25 5.76 15.08
C THR A 31 4.68 5.38 13.65
N GLU A 32 5.65 6.14 13.14
CA GLU A 32 6.62 5.88 12.05
C GLU A 32 6.17 5.33 10.68
N THR A 33 4.91 4.95 10.44
CA THR A 33 4.45 4.53 9.10
C THR A 33 2.98 4.86 8.82
N PHE A 34 2.69 6.15 8.63
CA PHE A 34 1.40 6.71 8.19
C PHE A 34 0.65 5.93 7.08
N PHE A 35 1.37 5.21 6.20
CA PHE A 35 0.75 4.35 5.18
C PHE A 35 0.09 3.08 5.74
N ILE A 36 0.72 2.42 6.73
CA ILE A 36 0.18 1.20 7.37
C ILE A 36 -1.10 1.55 8.13
N ASP A 37 -1.02 2.65 8.86
CA ASP A 37 -2.10 3.29 9.59
C ASP A 37 -3.34 3.56 8.71
N MET A 38 -3.14 4.15 7.54
CA MET A 38 -4.23 4.42 6.60
C MET A 38 -4.85 3.14 6.02
N HIS A 39 -4.03 2.13 5.70
CA HIS A 39 -4.53 0.84 5.23
C HIS A 39 -5.40 0.14 6.28
N LEU A 40 -5.03 0.21 7.56
CA LEU A 40 -5.84 -0.32 8.67
C LEU A 40 -7.17 0.41 8.79
N VAL A 41 -7.17 1.74 8.69
CA VAL A 41 -8.40 2.56 8.70
C VAL A 41 -9.35 2.15 7.57
N ILE A 42 -8.85 2.05 6.34
CA ILE A 42 -9.65 1.64 5.18
C ILE A 42 -10.20 0.22 5.36
N ARG A 43 -9.36 -0.73 5.79
CA ARG A 43 -9.79 -2.12 6.02
C ARG A 43 -10.92 -2.20 7.05
N LYS A 44 -10.80 -1.46 8.15
CA LYS A 44 -11.84 -1.40 9.19
C LYS A 44 -13.12 -0.77 8.62
N PHE A 45 -13.00 0.34 7.88
CA PHE A 45 -14.14 0.98 7.22
C PHE A 45 -14.90 0.00 6.32
N LEU A 46 -14.21 -0.77 5.47
CA LEU A 46 -14.85 -1.74 4.58
C LEU A 46 -15.66 -2.80 5.33
N GLN A 47 -15.22 -3.19 6.53
CA GLN A 47 -15.87 -4.19 7.39
C GLN A 47 -17.02 -3.64 8.24
N THR A 48 -17.18 -2.31 8.34
CA THR A 48 -18.23 -1.68 9.15
C THR A 48 -19.59 -1.62 8.45
N THR A 49 -20.65 -1.52 9.24
CA THR A 49 -22.03 -1.36 8.72
C THR A 49 -22.23 0.03 8.10
N ASN A 50 -23.23 0.15 7.21
CA ASN A 50 -23.48 1.41 6.50
C ASN A 50 -23.84 2.60 7.42
N SER A 51 -24.45 2.36 8.58
CA SER A 51 -24.71 3.42 9.59
C SER A 51 -23.40 4.02 10.10
N HIS A 52 -22.51 3.17 10.60
CA HIS A 52 -21.22 3.60 11.15
C HIS A 52 -20.29 4.21 10.09
N LYS A 53 -20.37 3.76 8.83
CA LYS A 53 -19.66 4.40 7.70
C LYS A 53 -20.09 5.86 7.52
N SER A 54 -21.39 6.12 7.63
CA SER A 54 -21.95 7.47 7.45
C SER A 54 -21.53 8.39 8.60
N GLU A 55 -21.60 7.91 9.85
CA GLU A 55 -21.14 8.65 11.04
C GLU A 55 -19.64 8.98 10.98
N MET A 56 -18.81 8.03 10.51
CA MET A 56 -17.37 8.25 10.36
C MET A 56 -17.07 9.33 9.31
N ILE A 57 -17.76 9.30 8.17
CA ILE A 57 -17.65 10.31 7.12
C ILE A 57 -18.09 11.68 7.64
N GLU A 58 -19.20 11.74 8.38
CA GLU A 58 -19.70 12.97 8.99
C GLU A 58 -18.68 13.55 9.97
N TYR A 59 -18.20 12.73 10.92
CA TYR A 59 -17.18 13.17 11.89
C TYR A 59 -15.94 13.73 11.21
N LEU A 60 -15.35 12.98 10.25
CA LEU A 60 -14.16 13.42 9.53
C LEU A 60 -14.41 14.70 8.71
N SER A 61 -15.63 14.91 8.21
CA SER A 61 -15.99 16.14 7.49
C SER A 61 -16.02 17.39 8.37
N THR A 62 -16.32 17.24 9.67
CA THR A 62 -16.27 18.35 10.64
C THR A 62 -14.85 18.70 11.07
N CYS A 63 -13.91 17.76 10.92
CA CYS A 63 -12.52 17.95 11.30
C CYS A 63 -11.76 18.77 10.24
N GLN A 64 -11.15 19.89 10.64
CA GLN A 64 -10.31 20.69 9.74
C GLN A 64 -8.85 20.18 9.63
N HIS A 65 -8.48 19.15 10.37
CA HIS A 65 -7.11 18.63 10.37
C HIS A 65 -6.74 18.05 8.98
N PRO A 66 -5.59 18.42 8.39
CA PRO A 66 -5.20 17.97 7.05
C PRO A 66 -5.19 16.45 6.86
N GLN A 67 -4.74 15.68 7.87
CA GLN A 67 -4.73 14.22 7.79
C GLN A 67 -6.14 13.63 7.76
N ASN A 68 -7.08 14.18 8.53
CA ASN A 68 -8.47 13.71 8.56
C ASN A 68 -9.15 13.94 7.21
N GLN A 69 -8.83 15.05 6.56
CA GLN A 69 -9.31 15.35 5.21
C GLN A 69 -8.78 14.33 4.19
N VAL A 70 -7.51 13.92 4.29
CA VAL A 70 -6.95 12.89 3.40
C VAL A 70 -7.62 11.52 3.63
N ILE A 71 -7.84 11.15 4.90
CA ILE A 71 -8.57 9.92 5.25
C ILE A 71 -9.99 9.97 4.68
N LEU A 72 -10.71 11.08 4.85
CA LEU A 72 -12.04 11.29 4.28
C LEU A 72 -12.03 11.11 2.75
N GLY A 73 -11.03 11.66 2.07
CA GLY A 73 -10.83 11.47 0.63
C GLY A 73 -10.66 10.00 0.23
N ALA A 74 -9.94 9.22 1.03
CA ALA A 74 -9.80 7.78 0.82
C ALA A 74 -11.12 7.04 1.05
N LEU A 75 -11.87 7.37 2.11
CA LEU A 75 -13.17 6.75 2.37
C LEU A 75 -14.19 7.05 1.28
N TYR A 76 -14.22 8.28 0.75
CA TYR A 76 -15.06 8.60 -0.41
C TYR A 76 -14.67 7.80 -1.65
N LEU A 77 -13.37 7.55 -1.88
CA LEU A 77 -12.93 6.72 -3.00
C LEU A 77 -13.49 5.29 -2.89
N GLU A 78 -13.35 4.69 -1.70
CA GLU A 78 -13.83 3.35 -1.40
C GLU A 78 -15.37 3.25 -1.46
N GLY A 79 -16.06 4.29 -1.01
CA GLY A 79 -17.51 4.43 -1.12
C GLY A 79 -18.03 4.71 -2.54
N GLY A 80 -17.13 4.89 -3.53
CA GLY A 80 -17.47 5.15 -4.92
C GLY A 80 -17.71 6.63 -5.27
N GLU A 81 -17.58 7.55 -4.31
CA GLU A 81 -17.70 9.01 -4.47
C GLU A 81 -16.41 9.63 -5.04
N LYS A 82 -16.06 9.23 -6.26
CA LYS A 82 -14.76 9.53 -6.90
C LYS A 82 -14.49 11.02 -7.09
N GLU A 83 -15.51 11.80 -7.44
CA GLU A 83 -15.37 13.24 -7.66
C GLU A 83 -15.03 13.98 -6.36
N LYS A 84 -15.70 13.65 -5.24
CA LYS A 84 -15.41 14.23 -3.92
C LYS A 84 -14.00 13.85 -3.47
N SER A 85 -13.64 12.58 -3.60
CA SER A 85 -12.31 12.08 -3.30
C SER A 85 -11.22 12.82 -4.09
N LEU A 86 -11.43 13.01 -5.40
CA LEU A 86 -10.47 13.71 -6.26
C LEU A 86 -10.28 15.18 -5.85
N GLN A 87 -11.35 15.89 -5.49
CA GLN A 87 -11.26 17.28 -5.05
C GLN A 87 -10.41 17.41 -3.78
N ILE A 88 -10.63 16.50 -2.82
CA ILE A 88 -9.85 16.44 -1.57
C ILE A 88 -8.38 16.15 -1.88
N PHE A 89 -8.09 15.14 -2.70
CA PHE A 89 -6.70 14.78 -3.02
C PHE A 89 -5.98 15.88 -3.81
N LYS A 90 -6.66 16.63 -4.69
CA LYS A 90 -6.05 17.80 -5.35
C LYS A 90 -5.57 18.82 -4.33
N LYS A 91 -6.46 19.24 -3.42
CA LYS A 91 -6.14 20.22 -2.38
C LYS A 91 -5.02 19.72 -1.45
N ALA A 92 -5.10 18.47 -0.99
CA ALA A 92 -4.09 17.90 -0.09
C ALA A 92 -2.72 17.73 -0.79
N ALA A 93 -2.69 17.33 -2.05
CA ALA A 93 -1.45 17.17 -2.80
C ALA A 93 -0.72 18.52 -3.04
N GLU A 94 -1.49 19.60 -3.25
CA GLU A 94 -0.99 20.97 -3.32
C GLU A 94 -0.39 21.44 -1.99
N LEU A 95 -0.99 21.01 -0.87
CA LEU A 95 -0.45 21.17 0.49
C LEU A 95 0.67 20.17 0.83
N ASN A 96 1.22 19.53 -0.20
CA ASN A 96 2.36 18.62 -0.13
C ASN A 96 2.10 17.29 0.58
N ASP A 97 0.85 16.83 0.72
CA ASP A 97 0.57 15.52 1.31
C ASP A 97 1.02 14.37 0.37
N PRO A 98 1.89 13.44 0.82
CA PRO A 98 2.46 12.40 -0.03
C PRO A 98 1.44 11.33 -0.45
N PHE A 99 0.43 11.03 0.38
CA PHE A 99 -0.60 10.07 0.02
C PHE A 99 -1.50 10.65 -1.07
N ALA A 100 -1.98 11.87 -0.90
CA ALA A 100 -2.78 12.57 -1.90
C ALA A 100 -2.03 12.72 -3.23
N GLN A 101 -0.73 13.05 -3.19
CA GLN A 101 0.12 13.06 -4.39
C GLN A 101 0.19 11.68 -5.05
N HIS A 102 0.33 10.60 -4.27
CA HIS A 102 0.27 9.23 -4.81
C HIS A 102 -1.07 8.94 -5.49
N MET A 103 -2.18 9.28 -4.83
CA MET A 103 -3.54 9.06 -5.35
C MET A 103 -3.82 9.86 -6.63
N LEU A 104 -3.30 11.09 -6.75
CA LEU A 104 -3.34 11.82 -8.01
C LEU A 104 -2.54 11.10 -9.10
N GLY A 105 -1.38 10.55 -8.75
CA GLY A 105 -0.60 9.69 -9.66
C GLY A 105 -1.40 8.51 -10.21
N ASP A 106 -2.18 7.84 -9.36
CA ASP A 106 -3.08 6.75 -9.73
C ASP A 106 -4.24 7.19 -10.61
N TYR A 107 -4.84 8.33 -10.28
CA TYR A 107 -5.90 8.94 -11.09
C TYR A 107 -5.40 9.24 -12.51
N TYR A 108 -4.25 9.91 -12.63
CA TYR A 108 -3.65 10.24 -13.93
C TYR A 108 -3.18 8.99 -14.68
N SER A 109 -2.79 7.91 -14.00
CA SER A 109 -2.38 6.66 -14.65
C SER A 109 -3.53 5.85 -15.25
N SER A 110 -4.75 6.02 -14.73
CA SER A 110 -5.88 5.14 -15.00
C SER A 110 -7.04 5.84 -15.71
N LYS A 111 -7.51 6.97 -15.17
CA LYS A 111 -8.76 7.62 -15.60
C LYS A 111 -8.54 8.65 -16.69
N SER A 112 -7.70 9.65 -16.44
CA SER A 112 -7.41 10.67 -17.45
C SER A 112 -6.30 10.25 -18.40
N TYR A 113 -5.61 9.14 -18.10
CA TYR A 113 -4.45 8.62 -18.81
C TYR A 113 -3.46 9.71 -19.26
N ASN A 114 -2.70 10.24 -18.30
CA ASN A 114 -1.61 11.17 -18.51
C ASN A 114 -0.36 10.64 -17.77
N PRO A 115 0.52 9.89 -18.46
CA PRO A 115 1.66 9.24 -17.82
C PRO A 115 2.71 10.23 -17.31
N ASP A 116 2.85 11.41 -17.92
CA ASP A 116 3.77 12.45 -17.47
C ASP A 116 3.29 13.10 -16.17
N ALA A 117 2.00 13.44 -16.10
CA ALA A 117 1.39 13.94 -14.86
C ALA A 117 1.44 12.89 -13.75
N ALA A 118 1.16 11.63 -14.07
CA ALA A 118 1.27 10.54 -13.12
C ALA A 118 2.69 10.39 -12.57
N PHE A 119 3.69 10.45 -13.45
CA PHE A 119 5.11 10.40 -13.06
C PHE A 119 5.48 11.57 -12.16
N TYR A 120 5.08 12.79 -12.52
CA TYR A 120 5.31 14.00 -11.74
C TYR A 120 4.79 13.88 -10.31
N TRP A 121 3.51 13.53 -10.15
CA TRP A 121 2.90 13.44 -8.82
C TRP A 121 3.51 12.32 -7.96
N ARG A 122 3.80 11.15 -8.57
CA ARG A 122 4.49 10.06 -7.88
C ARG A 122 5.91 10.44 -7.49
N GLN A 123 6.62 11.21 -8.32
CA GLN A 123 7.96 11.71 -7.99
C GLN A 123 7.94 12.61 -6.76
N ARG A 124 6.95 13.50 -6.65
CA ARG A 124 6.77 14.33 -5.46
C ARG A 124 6.52 13.49 -4.21
N ALA A 125 5.60 12.52 -4.26
CA ALA A 125 5.34 11.64 -3.12
C ALA A 125 6.58 10.81 -2.73
N ALA A 126 7.31 10.27 -3.71
CA ALA A 126 8.54 9.52 -3.47
C ALA A 126 9.66 10.37 -2.88
N SER A 127 9.77 11.66 -3.24
CA SER A 127 10.74 12.58 -2.65
C SER A 127 10.53 12.77 -1.13
N GLN A 128 9.30 12.54 -0.67
CA GLN A 128 8.90 12.54 0.74
C GLN A 128 9.01 11.15 1.38
N ARG A 129 9.73 10.23 0.74
CA ARG A 129 9.95 8.85 1.20
C ARG A 129 8.67 8.01 1.29
N PHE A 130 7.64 8.32 0.52
CA PHE A 130 6.41 7.53 0.48
C PHE A 130 6.61 6.18 -0.26
N PRO A 131 6.61 5.04 0.44
CA PRO A 131 7.05 3.76 -0.11
C PRO A 131 6.24 3.24 -1.32
N PRO A 132 4.89 3.34 -1.32
CA PRO A 132 4.10 2.97 -2.50
C PRO A 132 4.46 3.78 -3.76
N SER A 133 4.89 5.03 -3.59
CA SER A 133 5.34 5.88 -4.71
C SER A 133 6.69 5.44 -5.27
N TYR A 134 7.60 4.92 -4.44
CA TYR A 134 8.83 4.30 -4.96
C TYR A 134 8.51 3.12 -5.89
N PHE A 135 7.61 2.22 -5.46
CA PHE A 135 7.24 1.07 -6.27
C PHE A 135 6.55 1.46 -7.59
N THR A 136 5.61 2.40 -7.55
CA THR A 136 4.93 2.84 -8.78
C THR A 136 5.87 3.60 -9.73
N LEU A 137 6.80 4.41 -9.22
CA LEU A 137 7.87 5.00 -10.04
C LEU A 137 8.80 3.95 -10.63
N ALA A 138 9.12 2.88 -9.88
CA ALA A 138 9.90 1.77 -10.42
C ALA A 138 9.23 1.20 -11.67
N ARG A 139 7.90 1.00 -11.64
CA ARG A 139 7.12 0.55 -12.81
C ARG A 139 7.16 1.56 -13.96
N HIS A 140 7.12 2.87 -13.68
CA HIS A 140 7.28 3.89 -14.73
C HIS A 140 8.63 3.74 -15.44
N TYR A 141 9.73 3.60 -14.70
CA TYR A 141 11.05 3.37 -15.27
C TYR A 141 11.18 2.00 -15.95
N ARG A 142 10.53 0.96 -15.43
CA ARG A 142 10.56 -0.39 -16.03
C ARG A 142 9.91 -0.42 -17.41
N TYR A 143 8.80 0.28 -17.57
CA TYR A 143 7.98 0.26 -18.78
C TYR A 143 8.10 1.51 -19.66
N GLY A 144 8.90 2.50 -19.24
CA GLY A 144 9.06 3.76 -19.97
C GLY A 144 7.79 4.63 -20.02
N LYS A 145 6.98 4.63 -18.95
CA LYS A 145 5.74 5.42 -18.89
C LYS A 145 6.05 6.82 -18.35
N GLY A 146 5.88 7.85 -19.17
CA GLY A 146 6.14 9.25 -18.76
C GLY A 146 7.60 9.55 -18.37
N VAL A 147 8.50 8.61 -18.65
CA VAL A 147 9.94 8.69 -18.42
C VAL A 147 10.63 7.69 -19.33
N LYS A 148 11.89 7.94 -19.72
CA LYS A 148 12.66 6.96 -20.48
C LYS A 148 12.85 5.68 -19.67
N MET A 149 12.70 4.52 -20.34
CA MET A 149 12.91 3.22 -19.72
C MET A 149 14.33 3.12 -19.11
N ASN A 150 14.41 2.72 -17.84
CA ASN A 150 15.65 2.49 -17.12
C ASN A 150 15.46 1.40 -16.06
N LYS A 151 15.93 0.19 -16.38
CA LYS A 151 15.79 -0.98 -15.49
C LYS A 151 16.62 -0.85 -14.20
N VAL A 152 17.74 -0.14 -14.22
CA VAL A 152 18.58 0.09 -13.03
C VAL A 152 17.86 1.03 -12.05
N ASN A 153 17.31 2.15 -12.54
CA ASN A 153 16.51 3.05 -11.70
C ASN A 153 15.26 2.33 -11.16
N SER A 154 14.60 1.51 -11.98
CA SER A 154 13.50 0.67 -11.51
C SER A 154 13.93 -0.23 -10.35
N PHE A 155 15.05 -0.94 -10.49
CA PHE A 155 15.56 -1.82 -9.44
C PHE A 155 15.86 -1.06 -8.14
N GLN A 156 16.56 0.07 -8.22
CA GLN A 156 16.89 0.91 -7.05
C GLN A 156 15.65 1.47 -6.34
N LEU A 157 14.63 1.88 -7.09
CA LEU A 157 13.38 2.36 -6.51
C LEU A 157 12.58 1.22 -5.86
N SER A 158 12.58 0.02 -6.46
CA SER A 158 11.97 -1.16 -5.84
C SER A 158 12.64 -1.53 -4.51
N LEU A 159 13.97 -1.39 -4.39
CA LEU A 159 14.68 -1.55 -3.12
C LEU A 159 14.18 -0.55 -2.07
N LYS A 160 14.13 0.74 -2.43
CA LYS A 160 13.61 1.79 -1.52
C LYS A 160 12.18 1.55 -1.07
N ALA A 161 11.33 0.96 -1.92
CA ALA A 161 9.98 0.59 -1.53
C ALA A 161 9.99 -0.47 -0.42
N ILE A 162 10.81 -1.52 -0.57
CA ILE A 162 10.98 -2.58 0.44
C ILE A 162 11.58 -2.07 1.73
N ASP A 163 12.60 -1.21 1.64
CA ASP A 163 13.25 -0.60 2.81
C ASP A 163 12.26 0.31 3.57
N GLY A 164 11.30 0.91 2.86
CA GLY A 164 10.18 1.64 3.43
C GLY A 164 9.00 0.77 3.87
N GLY A 165 9.14 -0.57 3.91
CA GLY A 165 8.09 -1.48 4.38
C GLY A 165 7.02 -1.85 3.33
N TYR A 166 7.13 -1.38 2.09
CA TYR A 166 6.19 -1.73 1.02
C TYR A 166 6.62 -3.00 0.28
N LEU A 167 6.13 -4.15 0.77
CA LEU A 167 6.44 -5.49 0.24
C LEU A 167 5.89 -5.77 -1.17
N GLY A 168 5.08 -4.87 -1.75
CA GLY A 168 4.57 -5.02 -3.13
C GLY A 168 5.67 -5.05 -4.20
N ALA A 169 6.89 -4.59 -3.88
CA ALA A 169 8.04 -4.62 -4.78
C ALA A 169 8.85 -5.94 -4.74
N SER A 170 8.56 -6.84 -3.80
CA SER A 170 9.37 -8.04 -3.54
C SER A 170 9.47 -8.96 -4.76
N MET A 171 8.34 -9.21 -5.43
CA MET A 171 8.31 -10.03 -6.65
C MET A 171 9.16 -9.42 -7.76
N ASP A 172 9.10 -8.10 -7.95
CA ASP A 172 9.87 -7.42 -9.00
C ASP A 172 11.39 -7.52 -8.74
N LEU A 173 11.81 -7.44 -7.48
CA LEU A 173 13.22 -7.63 -7.08
C LEU A 173 13.67 -9.08 -7.22
N ALA A 174 12.82 -10.03 -6.83
CA ALA A 174 13.11 -11.45 -7.01
C ALA A 174 13.35 -11.79 -8.49
N LEU A 175 12.43 -11.35 -9.36
CA LEU A 175 12.57 -11.53 -10.80
C LEU A 175 13.78 -10.76 -11.38
N ALA A 176 14.08 -9.58 -10.84
CA ALA A 176 15.26 -8.81 -11.25
C ALA A 176 16.55 -9.58 -10.97
N HIS A 177 16.67 -10.21 -9.80
CA HIS A 177 17.81 -11.05 -9.46
C HIS A 177 17.82 -12.42 -10.13
N LEU A 178 16.66 -13.00 -10.44
CA LEU A 178 16.60 -14.25 -11.19
C LEU A 178 17.11 -14.07 -12.62
N TYR A 179 16.70 -12.99 -13.29
CA TYR A 179 16.99 -12.77 -14.70
C TYR A 179 18.15 -11.81 -14.97
N GLY A 180 18.63 -11.06 -13.97
CA GLY A 180 19.67 -10.03 -14.12
C GLY A 180 19.14 -8.74 -14.74
N VAL A 181 17.92 -8.34 -14.38
CA VAL A 181 17.24 -7.17 -14.97
C VAL A 181 17.48 -5.95 -14.09
N GLY A 182 18.33 -5.03 -14.55
CA GLY A 182 18.67 -3.82 -13.79
C GLY A 182 19.59 -4.07 -12.60
N THR A 183 20.05 -5.31 -12.44
CA THR A 183 20.98 -5.79 -11.42
C THR A 183 21.70 -7.04 -11.97
N ILE A 184 22.62 -7.61 -11.21
CA ILE A 184 23.26 -8.89 -11.54
C ILE A 184 22.40 -10.07 -11.10
N ARG A 185 22.55 -11.21 -11.79
CA ARG A 185 21.88 -12.45 -11.38
C ARG A 185 22.39 -12.89 -10.02
N ASP A 186 21.46 -13.20 -9.11
CA ASP A 186 21.77 -13.62 -7.74
C ASP A 186 20.58 -14.45 -7.20
N MET A 187 20.70 -15.77 -7.25
CA MET A 187 19.61 -16.66 -6.85
C MET A 187 19.31 -16.59 -5.35
N HIS A 188 20.33 -16.40 -4.51
CA HIS A 188 20.13 -16.24 -3.07
C HIS A 188 19.30 -14.99 -2.76
N LYS A 189 19.59 -13.87 -3.42
CA LYS A 189 18.75 -12.67 -3.29
C LYS A 189 17.37 -12.84 -3.90
N ALA A 190 17.24 -13.57 -4.99
CA ALA A 190 15.93 -13.87 -5.57
C ALA A 190 15.04 -14.63 -4.56
N ILE A 191 15.57 -15.68 -3.93
CA ILE A 191 14.88 -16.44 -2.88
C ILE A 191 14.59 -15.56 -1.66
N TYR A 192 15.56 -14.77 -1.21
CA TYR A 192 15.38 -13.83 -0.10
C TYR A 192 14.17 -12.90 -0.30
N TYR A 193 14.05 -12.27 -1.47
CA TYR A 193 12.91 -11.38 -1.75
C TYR A 193 11.59 -12.14 -1.91
N LEU A 194 11.61 -13.39 -2.41
CA LEU A 194 10.41 -14.23 -2.41
C LEU A 194 9.95 -14.57 -0.99
N LEU A 195 10.87 -14.94 -0.09
CA LEU A 195 10.56 -15.24 1.30
C LEU A 195 10.03 -14.01 2.06
N ARG A 196 10.54 -12.81 1.74
CA ARG A 196 9.99 -11.55 2.25
C ARG A 196 8.53 -11.33 1.86
N MET A 197 8.02 -11.99 0.82
CA MET A 197 6.63 -11.93 0.37
C MET A 197 5.78 -13.12 0.85
N SER A 198 6.38 -14.28 1.13
CA SER A 198 5.66 -15.52 1.45
C SER A 198 4.91 -15.49 2.78
N ASN A 199 5.28 -14.60 3.70
CA ASN A 199 4.48 -14.29 4.90
C ASN A 199 3.10 -13.67 4.58
N ILE A 200 2.75 -13.51 3.29
CA ILE A 200 1.49 -12.91 2.82
C ILE A 200 0.71 -13.83 1.86
N ASN A 201 1.33 -14.71 1.05
CA ASN A 201 0.62 -15.42 -0.04
C ASN A 201 1.17 -16.82 -0.41
N ASN A 202 0.26 -17.80 -0.57
CA ASN A 202 0.53 -19.19 -1.00
C ASN A 202 1.12 -19.32 -2.43
N PHE A 203 0.86 -18.37 -3.32
CA PHE A 203 1.41 -18.37 -4.69
C PHE A 203 2.95 -18.38 -4.73
N THR A 204 3.57 -17.83 -3.70
CA THR A 204 5.03 -17.69 -3.59
C THR A 204 5.73 -19.03 -3.41
N TYR A 205 5.08 -20.00 -2.77
CA TYR A 205 5.65 -21.34 -2.54
C TYR A 205 5.92 -22.10 -3.84
N GLY A 206 5.00 -22.05 -4.82
CA GLY A 206 5.19 -22.75 -6.10
C GLY A 206 6.35 -22.19 -6.94
N ILE A 207 6.63 -20.88 -6.86
CA ILE A 207 7.78 -20.26 -7.53
C ILE A 207 9.08 -20.68 -6.83
N ILE A 208 9.06 -20.68 -5.50
CA ILE A 208 10.19 -21.11 -4.67
C ILE A 208 10.54 -22.58 -4.99
N GLU A 209 9.56 -23.49 -4.98
CA GLU A 209 9.75 -24.90 -5.34
C GLU A 209 10.30 -25.10 -6.76
N ASN A 210 9.80 -24.35 -7.75
CA ASN A 210 10.30 -24.43 -9.12
C ASN A 210 11.77 -23.95 -9.22
N ILE A 211 12.15 -22.89 -8.52
CA ILE A 211 13.55 -22.44 -8.47
C ILE A 211 14.43 -23.53 -7.85
N PHE A 212 14.01 -24.16 -6.75
CA PHE A 212 14.78 -25.19 -6.06
C PHE A 212 14.93 -26.47 -6.88
N THR A 213 13.88 -26.93 -7.55
CA THR A 213 13.96 -28.09 -8.47
C THR A 213 14.90 -27.88 -9.66
N GLN A 214 15.18 -26.63 -10.03
CA GLN A 214 16.16 -26.30 -11.07
C GLN A 214 17.60 -26.13 -10.55
N THR A 215 17.82 -26.12 -9.23
CA THR A 215 19.09 -25.61 -8.64
C THR A 215 19.77 -26.50 -7.60
N ASP A 216 19.32 -27.74 -7.35
CA ASP A 216 19.90 -28.66 -6.35
C ASP A 216 20.11 -28.01 -4.95
N LEU A 217 19.20 -27.13 -4.55
CA LEU A 217 19.24 -26.40 -3.27
C LEU A 217 18.12 -26.92 -2.35
N ASP A 218 18.47 -27.31 -1.11
CA ASP A 218 17.53 -27.85 -0.12
C ASP A 218 16.66 -26.76 0.54
N ILE A 219 15.33 -26.93 0.45
CA ILE A 219 14.32 -26.03 1.06
C ILE A 219 14.46 -25.95 2.60
N ILE A 220 14.93 -27.01 3.23
CA ILE A 220 14.96 -27.18 4.71
C ILE A 220 15.97 -26.23 5.38
N PHE A 221 17.06 -25.86 4.69
CA PHE A 221 18.12 -25.02 5.29
C PHE A 221 17.70 -23.55 5.48
N LEU A 222 16.65 -23.10 4.78
CA LEU A 222 16.23 -21.70 4.75
C LEU A 222 15.03 -21.38 5.65
N LEU A 223 14.32 -22.39 6.15
CA LEU A 223 13.21 -22.23 7.11
C LEU A 223 13.66 -22.17 8.58
N GLN A 224 14.98 -22.14 8.83
CA GLN A 224 15.56 -22.09 10.18
C GLN A 224 15.91 -20.67 10.67
N TYR A 225 15.59 -19.63 9.90
CA TYR A 225 15.77 -18.21 10.25
C TYR A 225 14.47 -17.43 10.00
#